data_AF-A0A8J8EEC5-F1
#
_entry.id   AF-A0A8J8EEC5-F1
#
_cell.length_a   1.000
_cell.length_b   1.000
_cell.length_c   1.000
_cell.angle_alpha   90.00
_cell.angle_beta   90.00
_cell.angle_gamma   90.00
#
_symmetry.space_group_name_H-M   'P 1'
#
loop_
_entity.id
_entity.type
_entity.pdbx_description
1 polymer ?
#
loop_
_entity_poly.entity_id
_entity_poly.type
_entity_poly.pdbx_seq_one_letter_code
_entity_poly.pdbx_strand_id
1 'polypeptide(L)'
;MVDVGNVLGKIDVVEDFEYHLALYARIARKVPKGSRNHTVVLGIEKFTFTFLEDPSKVERYFETITRKYLDIRGKMSFMFLNVD
;
A
#
# COMPACT_ATOMS: atom_id res chain seq x y z
N MET A 1 -1.04 -16.00 -11.50
CA MET A 1 -1.55 -14.94 -10.61
C MET A 1 -2.80 -15.49 -9.95
N VAL A 2 -2.92 -15.42 -8.62
CA VAL A 2 -4.06 -15.96 -7.87
C VAL A 2 -4.84 -14.80 -7.29
N ASP A 3 -6.10 -14.65 -7.66
CA ASP A 3 -6.99 -13.62 -7.11
C ASP A 3 -7.70 -14.19 -5.88
N VAL A 4 -7.62 -13.49 -4.75
CA VAL A 4 -8.25 -13.90 -3.48
C VAL A 4 -9.09 -12.73 -2.93
N GLY A 5 -10.35 -13.01 -2.59
CA GLY A 5 -11.28 -12.02 -2.04
C GLY A 5 -11.91 -11.10 -3.10
N ASN A 6 -12.38 -9.92 -2.65
CA ASN A 6 -12.98 -8.90 -3.53
C ASN A 6 -11.91 -7.90 -4.01
N VAL A 7 -11.42 -8.10 -5.23
CA VAL A 7 -10.35 -7.28 -5.81
C VAL A 7 -10.89 -5.93 -6.30
N LEU A 8 -10.50 -4.83 -5.65
CA LEU A 8 -10.94 -3.47 -5.99
C LEU A 8 -10.13 -2.81 -7.12
N GLY A 9 -8.94 -3.36 -7.41
CA GLY A 9 -8.05 -2.89 -8.46
C GLY A 9 -6.72 -3.64 -8.45
N LYS A 10 -6.01 -3.55 -9.56
CA LYS A 10 -4.66 -4.08 -9.75
C LYS A 10 -3.78 -2.93 -10.25
N ILE A 11 -2.54 -2.90 -9.79
CA ILE A 11 -1.53 -1.91 -10.18
C ILE A 11 -0.30 -2.70 -10.54
N ASP A 12 0.18 -2.54 -11.76
CA ASP A 12 1.46 -3.09 -12.15
C ASP A 12 2.57 -2.33 -11.45
N VAL A 13 3.65 -3.02 -11.09
CA VAL A 13 4.84 -2.36 -10.55
C VAL A 13 5.42 -1.50 -11.67
N VAL A 14 5.58 -0.21 -11.39
CA VAL A 14 6.11 0.78 -12.33
C VAL A 14 7.33 1.44 -11.69
N GLU A 15 8.32 1.80 -12.49
CA GLU A 15 9.53 2.48 -12.02
C GLU A 15 9.24 3.93 -11.58
N ASP A 16 8.21 4.55 -12.16
CA ASP A 16 7.77 5.89 -11.75
C ASP A 16 6.96 5.82 -10.44
N PHE A 17 7.63 6.18 -9.36
CA PHE A 17 7.08 6.23 -8.01
C PHE A 17 5.84 7.12 -7.88
N GLU A 18 5.84 8.30 -8.50
CA GLU A 18 4.73 9.26 -8.41
C GLU A 18 3.50 8.72 -9.13
N TYR A 19 3.73 8.17 -10.32
CA TYR A 19 2.69 7.52 -11.09
C TYR A 19 2.08 6.33 -10.32
N HIS A 20 2.92 5.50 -9.70
CA HIS A 20 2.46 4.39 -8.85
C HIS A 20 1.55 4.89 -7.71
N LEU A 21 1.99 5.91 -6.96
CA LEU A 21 1.21 6.47 -5.86
C LEU A 21 -0.13 7.06 -6.32
N ALA A 22 -0.17 7.69 -7.49
CA ALA A 22 -1.40 8.22 -8.06
C ALA A 22 -2.41 7.10 -8.42
N LEU A 23 -1.92 5.98 -8.99
CA LEU A 23 -2.74 4.81 -9.27
C LEU A 23 -3.29 4.18 -7.98
N TYR A 24 -2.44 4.03 -6.96
CA TYR A 24 -2.84 3.53 -5.65
C TYR A 24 -3.94 4.40 -5.03
N ALA A 25 -3.73 5.72 -5.00
CA ALA A 25 -4.69 6.68 -4.49
C ALA A 25 -6.07 6.56 -5.15
N ARG A 26 -6.11 6.32 -6.46
CA ARG A 26 -7.36 6.16 -7.21
C ARG A 26 -8.13 4.89 -6.80
N ILE A 27 -7.42 3.79 -6.53
CA ILE A 27 -8.04 2.52 -6.12
C ILE A 27 -8.44 2.53 -4.65
N ALA A 28 -7.57 3.03 -3.77
CA ALA A 28 -7.80 3.07 -2.31
C ALA A 28 -9.09 3.82 -1.93
N ARG A 29 -9.52 4.82 -2.71
CA ARG A 29 -10.80 5.53 -2.51
C ARG A 29 -12.03 4.62 -2.61
N LYS A 30 -11.93 3.50 -3.33
CA LYS A 30 -13.02 2.53 -3.52
C LYS A 30 -13.21 1.60 -2.31
N VAL A 31 -12.29 1.61 -1.34
CA VAL A 31 -12.40 0.76 -0.14
C VAL A 31 -13.66 1.13 0.64
N PRO A 32 -14.56 0.16 0.96
CA PRO A 32 -15.77 0.42 1.75
C PRO A 32 -15.44 0.98 3.13
N LYS A 33 -16.20 1.96 3.61
CA LYS A 33 -15.94 2.65 4.90
C LYS A 33 -15.76 1.66 6.07
N GLY A 34 -16.60 0.63 6.17
CA GLY A 34 -16.51 -0.37 7.25
C GLY A 34 -15.24 -1.22 7.23
N SER A 35 -14.55 -1.31 6.10
CA SER A 35 -13.27 -2.03 5.96
C SER A 35 -12.06 -1.11 6.18
N ARG A 36 -12.27 0.21 6.34
CA ARG A 36 -11.19 1.18 6.53
C ARG A 36 -10.67 1.26 7.95
N ASN A 37 -10.98 0.33 8.85
CA ASN A 37 -10.47 0.35 10.23
C ASN A 37 -9.16 -0.42 10.39
N HIS A 38 -8.88 -1.32 9.43
CA HIS A 38 -7.69 -2.15 9.42
C HIS A 38 -7.03 -2.07 8.05
N THR A 39 -5.71 -2.20 8.03
CA THR A 39 -4.95 -2.41 6.79
C THR A 39 -3.96 -3.52 7.03
N VAL A 40 -3.99 -4.52 6.15
CA VAL A 40 -3.01 -5.60 6.11
C VAL A 40 -2.21 -5.41 4.83
N VAL A 41 -0.90 -5.23 4.97
CA VAL A 41 0.03 -5.15 3.85
C VAL A 41 0.91 -6.39 3.86
N LEU A 42 0.97 -7.07 2.71
CA LEU A 42 1.73 -8.30 2.51
C LEU A 42 2.76 -8.09 1.40
N GLY A 43 3.94 -8.69 1.55
CA GLY A 43 4.93 -8.74 0.48
C GLY A 43 5.55 -7.39 0.14
N ILE A 44 5.56 -6.45 1.08
CA ILE A 44 6.02 -5.08 0.81
C ILE A 44 7.51 -5.02 0.50
N GLU A 45 8.29 -5.96 1.04
CA GLU A 45 9.72 -6.10 0.78
C GLU A 45 10.02 -6.17 -0.72
N LYS A 46 9.18 -6.88 -1.48
CA LYS A 46 9.30 -7.03 -2.93
C LYS A 46 9.17 -5.72 -3.68
N PHE A 47 8.32 -4.83 -3.18
CA PHE A 47 8.10 -3.51 -3.78
C PHE A 47 9.22 -2.53 -3.38
N THR A 48 9.62 -2.57 -2.10
CA THR A 48 10.67 -1.66 -1.59
C THR A 48 12.02 -1.87 -2.26
N PHE A 49 12.34 -3.08 -2.75
CA PHE A 49 13.60 -3.32 -3.49
C PHE A 49 13.82 -2.34 -4.65
N THR A 50 12.75 -1.96 -5.35
CA THR A 50 12.79 -1.03 -6.49
C THR A 50 13.24 0.39 -6.10
N PHE A 51 13.13 0.75 -4.82
CA PHE A 51 13.40 2.11 -4.32
C PHE A 51 14.28 2.12 -3.07
N LEU A 52 14.96 1.00 -2.75
CA LEU A 52 15.78 0.86 -1.54
C LEU A 52 16.90 1.90 -1.44
N GLU A 53 17.43 2.31 -2.59
CA GLU A 53 18.49 3.32 -2.67
C GLU A 53 17.98 4.74 -2.38
N ASP A 54 16.66 4.94 -2.28
CA ASP A 54 16.01 6.22 -2.01
C ASP A 54 15.10 6.09 -0.76
N PRO A 55 15.67 6.24 0.46
CA PRO A 55 14.93 6.13 1.71
C PRO A 55 13.70 7.04 1.80
N SER A 56 13.76 8.23 1.19
CA SER A 56 12.63 9.17 1.17
C SER A 56 11.42 8.64 0.41
N LYS A 57 11.64 7.93 -0.71
CA LYS A 57 10.54 7.25 -1.42
C LYS A 57 9.96 6.10 -0.60
N VAL A 58 10.81 5.34 0.07
CA VAL A 58 10.38 4.23 0.95
C VAL A 58 9.47 4.75 2.06
N GLU A 59 9.92 5.75 2.82
CA GLU A 59 9.13 6.37 3.90
C GLU A 59 7.80 6.93 3.40
N ARG A 60 7.82 7.64 2.28
CA ARG A 60 6.63 8.25 1.69
C ARG A 60 5.64 7.22 1.17
N TYR A 61 6.11 6.06 0.70
CA TYR A 61 5.26 4.94 0.34
C TYR A 61 4.55 4.38 1.57
N PHE A 62 5.30 4.13 2.65
CA PHE A 62 4.76 3.67 3.93
C PHE A 62 3.69 4.63 4.45
N GLU A 63 3.97 5.92 4.43
CA GLU A 63 3.00 6.93 4.83
C GLU A 63 1.74 6.88 3.94
N THR A 64 1.91 6.74 2.63
CA THR A 64 0.79 6.73 1.70
C THR A 64 -0.12 5.52 1.88
N ILE A 65 0.44 4.31 2.01
CA ILE A 65 -0.35 3.08 2.14
C ILE A 65 -1.02 2.95 3.52
N THR A 66 -0.41 3.52 4.57
CA THR A 66 -0.92 3.41 5.93
C THR A 66 -1.82 4.58 6.36
N ARG A 67 -1.62 5.80 5.81
CA ARG A 67 -2.26 7.03 6.34
C ARG A 67 -3.20 7.77 5.40
N LYS A 68 -2.99 7.74 4.07
CA LYS A 68 -3.55 8.78 3.17
C LYS A 68 -5.08 8.75 2.96
N TYR A 69 -5.77 7.64 3.26
CA TYR A 69 -7.21 7.48 3.00
C TYR A 69 -8.00 6.85 4.16
N LEU A 70 -7.38 6.79 5.34
CA LEU A 70 -7.81 5.99 6.47
C LEU A 70 -7.93 6.94 7.66
N ASP A 71 -9.06 6.91 8.36
CA ASP A 71 -9.29 7.78 9.51
C ASP A 71 -8.20 7.54 10.57
N ILE A 72 -7.65 8.61 11.13
CA ILE A 72 -6.46 8.54 11.99
C ILE A 72 -6.81 7.93 13.37
N ARG A 73 -8.08 7.95 13.77
CA ARG A 73 -8.52 7.49 15.10
C ARG A 73 -8.98 6.03 15.09
N GLY A 74 -8.43 5.23 16.01
CA GLY A 74 -8.88 3.85 16.28
C GLY A 74 -8.40 2.79 15.26
N LYS A 75 -7.36 3.11 14.49
CA LYS A 75 -6.88 2.30 13.37
C LYS A 75 -5.74 1.37 13.77
N MET A 76 -5.78 0.13 13.29
CA MET A 76 -4.67 -0.83 13.42
C MET A 76 -4.11 -1.18 12.04
N SER A 77 -2.79 -1.12 11.91
CA SER A 77 -2.06 -1.50 10.69
C SER A 77 -1.16 -2.67 11.00
N PHE A 78 -1.25 -3.74 10.20
CA PHE A 78 -0.39 -4.91 10.30
C PHE A 78 0.46 -4.99 9.04
N MET A 79 1.76 -5.07 9.25
CA MET A 79 2.76 -5.16 8.19
C MET A 79 3.55 -6.43 8.37
N PHE A 80 3.56 -7.26 7.34
CA PHE A 80 4.31 -8.51 7.32
C PHE A 80 5.55 -8.29 6.46
N LEU A 81 6.72 -8.47 7.05
CA LEU A 81 8.02 -8.42 6.39
C LEU A 81 8.60 -9.83 6.38
N ASN A 82 9.12 -10.25 5.23
CA ASN A 82 10.01 -11.41 5.20
C ASN A 82 11.43 -10.93 5.53
N VAL A 83 12.03 -11.52 6.57
CA VAL A 83 13.37 -11.15 7.09
C VAL A 83 14.42 -12.23 6.87
N ASP A 84 14.01 -13.37 6.30
CA ASP A 84 14.86 -14.53 5.97
C ASP A 84 15.33 -14.49 4.52
#